data_AF-A0A2T7NPQ1-F1
#
_entry.id   AF-A0A2T7NPQ1-F1
#
_cell.length_a   1.000
_cell.length_b   1.000
_cell.length_c   1.000
_cell.angle_alpha   90.00
_cell.angle_beta   90.00
_cell.angle_gamma   90.00
#
_symmetry.space_group_name_H-M   'P 1'
#
loop_
_entity.id
_entity.type
_entity.pdbx_description
1 polymer ?
#
loop_
_entity_poly.entity_id
_entity_poly.type
_entity_poly.pdbx_seq_one_letter_code
_entity_poly.pdbx_strand_id
1 'polypeptide(L)'
;MKVCVYVWVVDGCGFSPDKELSEILTKLWEIDTNKCYPGVEYEINLQGFIRNIRDTNTDSASKNLFTWVDEEKLFKRETYRTFRNLLDNYEMDVTKEESVTWEERKENSDFLDAIMKTKVMQEAHKFLVSKGAAPVDDVKFKKLLHDTWFQLYRRKGARGDNSCSFEHVFVGEGRGNEIIGLHNWIQFYLQEKAGNINYHGFFRRETVRDDEVVRLIAMQFDWRGVASKPMCSCFCWFEPGV
;
A
#
# COMPACT_ATOMS: atom_id res chain seq x y z
N MET A 1 11.68 -4.07 19.35
CA MET A 1 10.84 -2.85 19.17
C MET A 1 9.54 -3.34 18.54
N LYS A 2 8.36 -3.21 19.17
CA LYS A 2 7.13 -3.88 18.68
C LYS A 2 6.49 -3.10 17.53
N VAL A 3 6.24 -3.75 16.41
CA VAL A 3 5.31 -3.29 15.37
C VAL A 3 3.90 -3.50 15.90
N CYS A 4 3.28 -2.43 16.38
CA CYS A 4 1.84 -2.40 16.53
C CYS A 4 1.24 -2.17 15.15
N VAL A 5 0.69 -3.22 14.53
CA VAL A 5 -0.19 -3.01 13.38
C VAL A 5 -1.52 -2.51 13.91
N TYR A 6 -1.87 -1.30 13.51
CA TYR A 6 -3.14 -0.66 13.79
C TYR A 6 -4.22 -1.33 12.94
N VAL A 7 -4.60 -2.56 13.28
CA VAL A 7 -5.85 -3.13 12.79
C VAL A 7 -6.97 -2.50 13.62
N TRP A 8 -7.64 -1.50 13.05
CA TRP A 8 -8.86 -0.95 13.63
C TRP A 8 -9.96 -2.01 13.51
N VAL A 9 -10.05 -2.91 14.49
CA VAL A 9 -11.30 -3.62 14.73
C VAL A 9 -12.23 -2.60 15.36
N VAL A 10 -13.19 -2.10 14.59
CA VAL A 10 -14.20 -1.14 15.03
C VAL A 10 -15.25 -1.89 15.86
N ASP A 11 -14.84 -2.40 17.02
CA ASP A 11 -15.77 -2.77 18.09
C ASP A 11 -15.58 -1.73 19.19
N GLY A 12 -16.68 -1.15 19.68
CA GLY A 12 -16.71 0.01 20.59
C GLY A 12 -16.06 -0.15 21.97
N CYS A 13 -15.12 -1.07 22.14
CA CYS A 13 -14.19 -1.18 23.26
C CYS A 13 -12.81 -0.68 22.81
N GLY A 14 -12.08 0.01 23.68
CA GLY A 14 -10.77 0.59 23.35
C GLY A 14 -9.77 -0.38 22.73
N PHE A 15 -8.72 0.17 22.11
CA PHE A 15 -7.68 -0.57 21.42
C PHE A 15 -7.10 -1.72 22.27
N SER A 16 -7.28 -2.96 21.78
CA SER A 16 -6.69 -4.17 22.36
C SER A 16 -5.84 -4.85 21.28
N PRO A 17 -4.51 -4.66 21.28
CA PRO A 17 -3.66 -5.24 20.26
C PRO A 17 -3.64 -6.77 20.42
N ASP A 18 -3.85 -7.49 19.31
CA ASP A 18 -3.60 -8.92 19.27
C ASP A 18 -2.09 -9.15 19.43
N LYS A 19 -1.72 -9.84 20.51
CA LYS A 19 -0.32 -10.07 20.88
C LYS A 19 0.40 -10.90 19.82
N GLU A 20 -0.24 -11.92 19.28
CA GLU A 20 0.36 -12.83 18.31
C GLU A 20 0.56 -12.14 16.97
N LEU A 21 -0.46 -11.41 16.49
CA LEU A 21 -0.34 -10.60 15.28
C LEU A 21 0.74 -9.52 15.45
N SER A 22 0.80 -8.86 16.60
CA SER A 22 1.85 -7.87 16.89
C SER A 22 3.26 -8.50 16.84
N GLU A 23 3.42 -9.71 17.39
CA GLU A 23 4.71 -10.41 17.39
C GLU A 23 5.15 -10.84 15.98
N ILE A 24 4.26 -11.45 15.18
CA ILE A 24 4.61 -11.83 13.81
C ILE A 24 4.88 -10.60 12.95
N LEU A 25 4.06 -9.55 13.02
CA LEU A 25 4.26 -8.33 12.22
C LEU A 25 5.54 -7.58 12.63
N THR A 26 5.93 -7.67 13.90
CA THR A 26 7.25 -7.20 14.36
C THR A 26 8.37 -7.99 13.72
N LYS A 27 8.25 -9.32 13.71
CA LYS A 27 9.25 -10.19 13.10
C LYS A 27 9.37 -9.94 11.60
N LEU A 28 8.24 -9.86 10.89
CA LEU A 28 8.21 -9.55 9.46
C LEU A 28 8.89 -8.21 9.17
N TRP A 29 8.69 -7.21 10.03
CA TRP A 29 9.42 -5.96 9.93
C TRP A 29 10.94 -6.17 10.13
N GLU A 30 11.38 -6.80 11.21
CA GLU A 30 12.81 -6.90 11.48
C GLU A 30 13.58 -7.71 10.41
N ILE A 31 12.93 -8.65 9.71
CA ILE A 31 13.56 -9.47 8.67
C ILE A 31 13.45 -8.91 7.25
N ASP A 32 12.66 -7.86 7.04
CA ASP A 32 12.50 -7.23 5.73
C ASP A 32 13.76 -6.44 5.36
N THR A 33 14.57 -7.06 4.52
CA THR A 33 15.82 -6.48 4.00
C THR A 33 15.60 -5.60 2.77
N ASN A 34 14.39 -5.56 2.22
CA ASN A 34 14.06 -4.81 1.01
C ASN A 34 13.52 -3.41 1.30
N LYS A 35 13.28 -3.08 2.58
CA LYS A 35 12.82 -1.77 3.02
C LYS A 35 13.62 -0.60 2.49
N CYS A 36 12.94 0.54 2.49
CA CYS A 36 13.56 1.82 2.18
C CYS A 36 13.96 2.57 3.45
N TYR A 37 15.14 3.18 3.44
CA TYR A 37 15.61 4.00 4.56
C TYR A 37 15.58 5.49 4.25
N PRO A 38 15.03 6.33 5.15
CA PRO A 38 14.99 7.78 4.96
C PRO A 38 16.41 8.35 4.92
N GLY A 39 16.63 9.33 4.04
CA GLY A 39 17.94 9.96 3.83
C GLY A 39 18.94 9.09 3.05
N VAL A 40 18.61 7.83 2.74
CA VAL A 40 19.44 6.94 1.91
C VAL A 40 18.77 6.66 0.57
N GLU A 41 17.46 6.38 0.58
CA GLU A 41 16.72 5.92 -0.60
C GLU A 41 15.54 6.80 -0.95
N TYR A 42 15.12 7.65 -0.01
CA TYR A 42 14.16 8.70 -0.25
C TYR A 42 14.32 9.80 0.80
N GLU A 43 13.72 10.95 0.52
CA GLU A 43 13.49 12.00 1.50
C GLU A 43 12.08 12.56 1.35
N ILE A 44 11.41 12.77 2.48
CA ILE A 44 10.09 13.39 2.53
C ILE A 44 10.14 14.74 3.23
N ASN A 45 9.22 15.63 2.84
CA ASN A 45 9.00 16.93 3.44
C ASN A 45 7.54 17.01 3.93
N LEU A 46 7.34 16.78 5.23
CA LEU A 46 6.02 16.74 5.87
C LEU A 46 5.30 18.10 5.88
N GLN A 47 6.03 19.22 5.83
CA GLN A 47 5.45 20.56 5.76
C GLN A 47 4.43 20.85 6.89
N GLY A 48 3.23 21.34 6.54
CA GLY A 48 2.23 21.81 7.48
C GLY A 48 1.40 20.69 8.12
N PHE A 49 1.06 20.92 9.38
CA PHE A 49 0.17 20.06 10.16
C PHE A 49 -1.29 20.50 10.03
N ILE A 50 -2.16 19.57 9.63
CA ILE A 50 -3.59 19.80 9.50
C ILE A 50 -4.28 19.50 10.84
N ARG A 51 -4.87 20.54 11.43
CA ARG A 51 -5.53 20.46 12.75
C ARG A 51 -6.94 19.88 12.70
N ASN A 52 -7.66 20.13 11.61
CA ASN A 52 -9.05 19.74 11.46
C ASN A 52 -9.19 18.84 10.24
N ILE A 53 -9.60 17.59 10.45
CA ILE A 53 -9.81 16.61 9.37
C ILE A 53 -10.86 17.09 8.37
N ARG A 54 -11.84 17.91 8.80
CA ARG A 54 -12.89 18.43 7.93
C ARG A 54 -12.46 19.65 7.11
N ASP A 55 -11.27 20.20 7.38
CA ASP A 55 -10.72 21.29 6.60
C ASP A 55 -9.99 20.71 5.39
N THR A 56 -10.71 20.60 4.27
CA THR A 56 -10.20 20.05 2.99
C THR A 56 -9.86 21.15 1.98
N ASN A 57 -10.00 22.42 2.35
CA ASN A 57 -9.77 23.57 1.46
C ASN A 57 -8.44 24.27 1.75
N THR A 58 -7.78 23.90 2.86
CA THR A 58 -6.54 24.56 3.31
C THR A 58 -5.33 23.74 2.90
N ASP A 59 -4.65 24.20 1.87
CA ASP A 59 -3.35 23.68 1.49
C ASP A 59 -2.28 24.16 2.50
N SER A 60 -1.81 23.25 3.35
CA SER A 60 -0.75 23.50 4.33
C SER A 60 0.62 23.01 3.82
N ALA A 61 0.75 22.66 2.55
CA ALA A 61 1.95 22.10 1.95
C ALA A 61 2.19 22.65 0.53
N SER A 62 2.97 23.72 0.43
CA SER A 62 3.34 24.36 -0.84
C SER A 62 4.23 23.53 -1.79
N LYS A 63 4.65 22.32 -1.39
CA LYS A 63 5.58 21.45 -2.13
C LYS A 63 5.07 20.01 -2.08
N ASN A 64 5.65 19.16 -2.92
CA ASN A 64 5.45 17.71 -2.87
C ASN A 64 5.91 17.13 -1.52
N LEU A 65 5.25 16.06 -1.10
CA LEU A 65 5.64 15.25 0.05
C LEU A 65 7.00 14.59 -0.19
N PHE A 66 7.21 13.99 -1.36
CA PHE A 66 8.49 13.37 -1.70
C PHE A 66 9.43 14.42 -2.30
N THR A 67 10.53 14.69 -1.59
CA THR A 67 11.60 15.56 -2.11
C THR A 67 12.40 14.82 -3.16
N TRP A 68 12.74 13.55 -2.90
CA TRP A 68 13.37 12.65 -3.86
C TRP A 68 13.17 11.19 -3.46
N VAL A 69 13.30 10.30 -4.44
CA VAL A 69 13.38 8.84 -4.28
C VAL A 69 14.47 8.36 -5.24
N ASP A 70 15.38 7.52 -4.77
CA ASP A 70 16.40 6.88 -5.61
C ASP A 70 15.76 5.75 -6.43
N GLU A 71 15.10 6.13 -7.52
CA GLU A 71 14.41 5.20 -8.42
C GLU A 71 15.36 4.15 -9.00
N GLU A 72 16.59 4.54 -9.31
CA GLU A 72 17.56 3.63 -9.88
C GLU A 72 17.86 2.49 -8.92
N LYS A 73 18.11 2.80 -7.66
CA LYS A 73 18.39 1.79 -6.64
C LYS A 73 17.13 1.00 -6.28
N LEU A 74 16.00 1.68 -6.16
CA LEU A 74 14.73 1.09 -5.77
C LEU A 74 14.22 0.10 -6.81
N PHE A 75 14.06 0.51 -8.06
CA PHE A 75 13.49 -0.33 -9.12
C PHE A 75 14.51 -1.28 -9.77
N LYS A 76 15.78 -1.27 -9.33
CA LYS A 76 16.71 -2.39 -9.58
C LYS A 76 16.32 -3.63 -8.77
N ARG A 77 15.69 -3.47 -7.60
CA ARG A 77 15.19 -4.58 -6.78
C ARG A 77 14.03 -5.28 -7.48
N GLU A 78 14.05 -6.61 -7.47
CA GLU A 78 13.07 -7.43 -8.19
C GLU A 78 11.64 -7.14 -7.72
N THR A 79 11.39 -7.10 -6.41
CA THR A 79 10.05 -6.88 -5.83
C THR A 79 9.47 -5.51 -6.17
N TYR A 80 10.27 -4.44 -6.09
CA TYR A 80 9.82 -3.09 -6.44
C TYR A 80 9.58 -2.93 -7.94
N ARG A 81 10.42 -3.55 -8.77
CA ARG A 81 10.25 -3.53 -10.23
C ARG A 81 8.95 -4.23 -10.64
N THR A 82 8.76 -5.47 -10.19
CA THR A 82 7.54 -6.22 -10.54
C THR A 82 6.30 -5.58 -9.95
N PHE A 83 6.38 -4.98 -8.77
CA PHE A 83 5.27 -4.19 -8.22
C PHE A 83 4.95 -2.94 -9.03
N ARG A 84 5.97 -2.21 -9.51
CA ARG A 84 5.77 -1.04 -10.40
C ARG A 84 5.09 -1.43 -11.71
N ASN A 85 5.48 -2.57 -12.29
CA ASN A 85 4.84 -3.16 -13.48
C ASN A 85 3.41 -3.69 -13.23
N LEU A 86 2.98 -3.77 -11.97
CA LEU A 86 1.57 -3.99 -11.69
C LEU A 86 0.84 -2.66 -11.67
N LEU A 87 1.43 -1.63 -11.06
CA LEU A 87 0.79 -0.33 -10.89
C LEU A 87 0.57 0.43 -12.21
N ASP A 88 1.41 0.22 -13.22
CA ASP A 88 1.32 0.90 -14.52
C ASP A 88 0.20 0.33 -15.42
N ASN A 89 -0.20 -0.92 -15.22
CA ASN A 89 -1.35 -1.51 -15.92
C ASN A 89 -2.68 -0.87 -15.53
N TYR A 90 -2.78 -0.32 -14.33
CA TYR A 90 -4.03 0.19 -13.82
C TYR A 90 -4.17 1.69 -14.09
N GLU A 91 -4.78 2.02 -15.24
CA GLU A 91 -5.46 3.31 -15.38
C GLU A 91 -6.69 3.31 -14.45
N MET A 92 -6.77 4.25 -13.51
CA MET A 92 -7.88 4.35 -12.53
C MET A 92 -9.27 4.63 -13.15
N ASP A 93 -9.43 4.50 -14.46
CA ASP A 93 -10.70 4.67 -15.16
C ASP A 93 -11.53 3.38 -15.10
N VAL A 94 -12.23 3.21 -13.98
CA VAL A 94 -13.14 2.09 -13.68
C VAL A 94 -14.37 1.98 -14.60
N THR A 95 -14.47 2.81 -15.65
CA THR A 95 -15.62 2.83 -16.57
C THR A 95 -15.47 1.89 -17.77
N LYS A 96 -14.27 1.34 -18.00
CA LYS A 96 -14.03 0.36 -19.06
C LYS A 96 -14.07 -1.06 -18.49
N GLU A 97 -14.56 -2.00 -19.29
CA GLU A 97 -14.51 -3.43 -18.98
C GLU A 97 -13.04 -3.87 -18.99
N GLU A 98 -12.50 -4.24 -17.84
CA GLU A 98 -11.12 -4.71 -17.71
C GLU A 98 -11.02 -6.12 -18.29
N SER A 99 -10.30 -6.27 -19.40
CA SER A 99 -9.96 -7.59 -19.93
C SER A 99 -8.53 -7.92 -19.51
N VAL A 100 -8.36 -8.90 -18.61
CA VAL A 100 -7.02 -9.34 -18.19
C VAL A 100 -6.27 -9.90 -19.40
N THR A 101 -5.30 -9.13 -19.88
CA THR A 101 -4.38 -9.45 -20.95
C THR A 101 -3.42 -10.58 -20.53
N TRP A 102 -2.72 -11.15 -21.51
CA TRP A 102 -1.72 -12.18 -21.20
C TRP A 102 -0.53 -11.57 -20.46
N GLU A 103 -0.20 -10.32 -20.78
CA GLU A 103 0.84 -9.49 -20.18
C GLU A 103 0.54 -9.26 -18.68
N GLU A 104 -0.66 -8.81 -18.33
CA GLU A 104 -1.06 -8.60 -16.92
C GLU A 104 -1.02 -9.90 -16.11
N ARG A 105 -1.43 -11.04 -16.70
CA ARG A 105 -1.30 -12.35 -16.02
C ARG A 105 0.15 -12.71 -15.75
N LYS A 106 1.03 -12.38 -16.70
CA LYS A 106 2.46 -12.62 -16.55
C LYS A 106 3.04 -11.72 -15.48
N GLU A 107 2.66 -10.45 -15.42
CA GLU A 107 3.12 -9.52 -14.38
C GLU A 107 2.62 -9.91 -12.99
N ASN A 108 1.37 -10.37 -12.86
CA ASN A 108 0.83 -10.94 -11.62
C ASN A 108 1.68 -12.14 -11.16
N SER A 109 2.02 -13.04 -12.08
CA SER A 109 2.86 -14.20 -11.77
C SER A 109 4.28 -13.78 -11.40
N ASP A 110 4.89 -12.87 -12.16
CA ASP A 110 6.25 -12.38 -11.95
C ASP A 110 6.38 -11.67 -10.59
N PHE A 111 5.35 -10.91 -10.19
CA PHE A 111 5.27 -10.29 -8.86
C PHE A 111 5.16 -11.33 -7.74
N LEU A 112 4.25 -12.29 -7.87
CA LEU A 112 4.10 -13.37 -6.88
C LEU A 112 5.38 -14.19 -6.73
N ASP A 113 6.07 -14.48 -7.84
CA ASP A 113 7.37 -15.16 -7.81
C ASP A 113 8.44 -14.32 -7.10
N ALA A 114 8.45 -13.00 -7.31
CA ALA A 114 9.39 -12.10 -6.65
C ALA A 114 9.18 -12.07 -5.13
N ILE A 115 7.93 -11.89 -4.66
CA ILE A 115 7.64 -11.79 -3.23
C ILE A 115 7.82 -13.13 -2.51
N MET A 116 7.52 -14.26 -3.14
CA MET A 116 7.70 -15.59 -2.54
C MET A 116 9.16 -15.94 -2.24
N LYS A 117 10.11 -15.30 -2.94
CA LYS A 117 11.55 -15.46 -2.67
C LYS A 117 12.00 -14.70 -1.41
N THR A 118 11.21 -13.75 -0.91
CA THR A 118 11.62 -12.91 0.22
C THR A 118 11.51 -13.68 1.53
N LYS A 119 12.38 -13.33 2.49
CA LYS A 119 12.31 -13.90 3.84
C LYS A 119 10.99 -13.56 4.53
N VAL A 120 10.41 -12.40 4.21
CA VAL A 120 9.15 -11.95 4.79
C VAL A 120 8.01 -12.85 4.35
N MET A 121 7.85 -13.09 3.04
CA MET A 121 6.78 -13.97 2.56
C MET A 121 6.96 -15.42 3.01
N GLN A 122 8.20 -15.91 3.06
CA GLN A 122 8.50 -17.24 3.61
C GLN A 122 8.11 -17.37 5.09
N GLU A 123 8.34 -16.33 5.89
CA GLU A 123 7.96 -16.33 7.30
C GLU A 123 6.45 -16.17 7.49
N ALA A 124 5.81 -15.32 6.69
CA ALA A 124 4.36 -15.18 6.64
C ALA A 124 3.67 -16.50 6.25
N HIS A 125 4.20 -17.20 5.24
CA HIS A 125 3.72 -18.51 4.81
C HIS A 125 3.82 -19.54 5.93
N LYS A 126 4.97 -19.65 6.62
CA LYS A 126 5.14 -20.53 7.78
C LYS A 126 4.13 -20.23 8.89
N PHE A 127 3.92 -18.95 9.18
CA PHE A 127 2.94 -18.53 10.18
C PHE A 127 1.52 -18.96 9.77
N LEU A 128 1.09 -18.68 8.54
CA LEU A 128 -0.23 -19.06 8.03
C LEU A 128 -0.43 -20.59 8.01
N VAL A 129 0.59 -21.35 7.63
CA VAL A 129 0.59 -22.81 7.71
C VAL A 129 0.41 -23.28 9.15
N SER A 130 1.12 -22.69 10.12
CA SER A 130 0.98 -23.04 11.54
C SER A 130 -0.43 -22.78 12.09
N LYS A 131 -1.18 -21.88 11.46
CA LYS A 131 -2.58 -21.57 11.78
C LYS A 131 -3.60 -22.40 11.01
N GLY A 132 -3.14 -23.27 10.10
CA GLY A 132 -4.02 -24.00 9.18
C GLY A 132 -4.73 -23.11 8.17
N ALA A 133 -4.24 -21.87 7.96
CA ALA A 133 -4.83 -20.88 7.08
C ALA A 133 -4.24 -20.91 5.65
N ALA A 134 -3.12 -21.62 5.44
CA ALA A 134 -2.48 -21.77 4.14
C ALA A 134 -1.98 -23.21 3.90
N PRO A 135 -1.92 -23.66 2.63
CA PRO A 135 -1.32 -24.94 2.28
C PRO A 135 0.19 -24.91 2.50
N VAL A 136 0.77 -26.06 2.88
CA VAL A 136 2.23 -26.22 3.07
C VAL A 136 3.00 -26.12 1.75
N ASP A 137 2.38 -26.54 0.64
CA ASP A 137 3.00 -26.56 -0.67
C ASP A 137 3.06 -25.15 -1.29
N ASP A 138 4.26 -24.74 -1.70
CA ASP A 138 4.53 -23.40 -2.23
C ASP A 138 3.71 -23.10 -3.50
N VAL A 139 3.51 -24.09 -4.38
CA VAL A 139 2.74 -23.90 -5.63
C VAL A 139 1.27 -23.64 -5.29
N LYS A 140 0.71 -24.41 -4.36
CA LYS A 140 -0.65 -24.19 -3.85
C LYS A 140 -0.76 -22.87 -3.08
N PHE A 141 0.28 -22.47 -2.36
CA PHE A 141 0.28 -21.18 -1.67
C PHE A 141 0.33 -20.01 -2.65
N LYS A 142 1.17 -20.09 -3.70
CA LYS A 142 1.17 -19.12 -4.80
C LYS A 142 -0.21 -19.01 -5.44
N LYS A 143 -0.87 -20.14 -5.69
CA LYS A 143 -2.23 -20.17 -6.22
C LYS A 143 -3.22 -19.50 -5.25
N LEU A 144 -3.12 -19.76 -3.95
CA LEU A 144 -3.95 -19.10 -2.94
C LEU A 144 -3.75 -17.58 -2.95
N LEU A 145 -2.50 -17.11 -3.01
CA LEU A 145 -2.18 -15.68 -3.12
C LEU A 145 -2.77 -15.09 -4.41
N HIS A 146 -2.60 -15.77 -5.53
CA HIS A 146 -3.17 -15.36 -6.80
C HIS A 146 -4.70 -15.23 -6.72
N ASP A 147 -5.37 -16.27 -6.21
CA ASP A 147 -6.83 -16.31 -6.09
C ASP A 147 -7.34 -15.25 -5.09
N THR A 148 -6.55 -14.88 -4.09
CA THR A 148 -6.93 -13.86 -3.10
C THR A 148 -6.77 -12.44 -3.65
N TRP A 149 -5.67 -12.18 -4.37
CA TRP A 149 -5.27 -10.83 -4.76
C TRP A 149 -5.68 -10.45 -6.18
N PHE A 150 -5.59 -11.38 -7.13
CA PHE A 150 -5.72 -11.11 -8.57
C PHE A 150 -6.95 -11.77 -9.21
N GLN A 151 -7.68 -12.63 -8.49
CA GLN A 151 -8.94 -13.14 -9.01
C GLN A 151 -9.97 -12.01 -9.04
N LEU A 152 -10.49 -11.74 -10.23
CA LEU A 152 -11.56 -10.78 -10.42
C LEU A 152 -12.84 -11.28 -9.72
N TYR A 153 -13.55 -10.35 -9.08
CA TYR A 153 -14.87 -10.61 -8.53
C TYR A 153 -15.86 -9.53 -8.95
N ARG A 154 -17.13 -9.92 -9.00
CA ARG A 154 -18.22 -9.01 -9.34
C ARG A 154 -18.57 -8.08 -8.19
N ARG A 155 -18.47 -6.77 -8.39
CA ARG A 155 -19.02 -5.77 -7.46
C ARG A 155 -20.56 -5.79 -7.50
N LYS A 156 -21.20 -5.73 -6.33
CA LYS A 156 -22.67 -5.68 -6.21
C LYS A 156 -23.20 -4.41 -6.90
N GLY A 157 -23.90 -4.58 -8.03
CA GLY A 157 -24.45 -3.48 -8.83
C GLY A 157 -23.67 -3.14 -10.12
N ALA A 158 -22.54 -3.80 -10.40
CA ALA A 158 -21.80 -3.66 -11.65
C ALA A 158 -22.23 -4.70 -12.71
N ARG A 159 -22.09 -4.34 -13.99
CA ARG A 159 -22.11 -5.29 -15.12
C ARG A 159 -20.68 -5.81 -15.31
N GLY A 160 -20.47 -7.13 -15.16
CA GLY A 160 -19.17 -7.79 -15.35
C GLY A 160 -18.36 -8.04 -14.06
N ASP A 161 -17.31 -8.86 -14.20
CA ASP A 161 -16.23 -9.03 -13.21
C ASP A 161 -15.19 -7.94 -13.46
N ASN A 162 -15.14 -6.90 -12.63
CA ASN A 162 -14.48 -5.63 -12.99
C ASN A 162 -13.46 -5.14 -11.95
N SER A 163 -13.05 -5.96 -10.99
CA SER A 163 -12.01 -5.55 -10.02
C SER A 163 -11.43 -6.72 -9.22
N CYS A 164 -10.22 -6.57 -8.71
CA CYS A 164 -9.57 -7.50 -7.77
C CYS A 164 -9.12 -6.83 -6.45
N SER A 165 -8.76 -7.65 -5.44
CA SER A 165 -8.31 -7.13 -4.13
C SER A 165 -7.01 -6.33 -4.23
N PHE A 166 -6.15 -6.67 -5.19
CA PHE A 166 -4.89 -5.95 -5.42
C PHE A 166 -5.16 -4.50 -5.84
N GLU A 167 -6.06 -4.29 -6.79
CA GLU A 167 -6.50 -2.94 -7.19
C GLU A 167 -7.06 -2.16 -6.00
N HIS A 168 -7.92 -2.82 -5.22
CA HIS A 168 -8.55 -2.20 -4.06
C HIS A 168 -7.52 -1.66 -3.06
N VAL A 169 -6.48 -2.45 -2.75
CA VAL A 169 -5.53 -2.16 -1.69
C VAL A 169 -4.34 -1.33 -2.17
N PHE A 170 -3.80 -1.63 -3.35
CA PHE A 170 -2.49 -1.10 -3.79
C PHE A 170 -2.57 -0.02 -4.88
N VAL A 171 -3.55 -0.12 -5.77
CA VAL A 171 -3.74 0.87 -6.85
C VAL A 171 -4.55 2.06 -6.36
N GLY A 172 -5.57 1.77 -5.54
CA GLY A 172 -6.50 2.73 -5.01
C GLY A 172 -7.81 2.73 -5.78
N GLU A 173 -8.93 2.52 -5.08
CA GLU A 173 -10.24 2.51 -5.74
C GLU A 173 -10.60 3.91 -6.26
N GLY A 174 -10.83 4.03 -7.57
CA GLY A 174 -11.54 5.16 -8.16
C GLY A 174 -13.05 4.90 -8.22
N ARG A 175 -13.88 5.92 -7.99
CA ARG A 175 -15.26 5.95 -8.52
C ARG A 175 -15.42 7.21 -9.36
N GLY A 176 -15.43 7.05 -10.69
CA GLY A 176 -15.49 8.19 -11.60
C GLY A 176 -14.28 9.09 -11.43
N ASN A 177 -14.48 10.34 -11.00
CA ASN A 177 -13.41 11.32 -10.81
C ASN A 177 -12.84 11.37 -9.37
N GLU A 178 -13.30 10.51 -8.46
CA GLU A 178 -12.86 10.51 -7.06
C GLU A 178 -11.93 9.32 -6.74
N ILE A 179 -10.82 9.58 -6.05
CA ILE A 179 -10.04 8.54 -5.37
C ILE A 179 -10.63 8.25 -3.99
N ILE A 180 -10.93 6.97 -3.75
CA ILE A 180 -11.48 6.45 -2.50
C ILE A 180 -10.37 5.96 -1.56
N GLY A 181 -9.18 5.58 -2.04
CA GLY A 181 -8.08 5.20 -1.16
C GLY A 181 -6.75 5.17 -1.90
N LEU A 182 -5.67 5.59 -1.24
CA LEU A 182 -4.31 5.53 -1.78
C LEU A 182 -3.34 5.25 -0.62
N HIS A 183 -3.19 3.97 -0.28
CA HIS A 183 -2.51 3.53 0.93
C HIS A 183 -1.08 3.03 0.70
N ASN A 184 -0.65 3.01 -0.57
CA ASN A 184 0.67 2.58 -0.99
C ASN A 184 1.57 3.77 -1.34
N TRP A 185 2.73 3.86 -0.69
CA TRP A 185 3.64 5.00 -0.83
C TRP A 185 4.30 5.08 -2.21
N ILE A 186 4.51 3.95 -2.88
CA ILE A 186 5.07 3.90 -4.24
C ILE A 186 4.05 4.48 -5.22
N GLN A 187 2.79 4.07 -5.11
CA GLN A 187 1.73 4.64 -5.94
C GLN A 187 1.53 6.13 -5.64
N PHE A 188 1.56 6.53 -4.37
CA PHE A 188 1.54 7.96 -4.01
C PHE A 188 2.69 8.72 -4.66
N TYR A 189 3.92 8.23 -4.54
CA TYR A 189 5.10 8.84 -5.13
C TYR A 189 4.97 8.97 -6.66
N LEU A 190 4.59 7.90 -7.36
CA LEU A 190 4.46 7.89 -8.81
C LEU A 190 3.41 8.89 -9.30
N GLN A 191 2.31 9.02 -8.57
CA GLN A 191 1.21 9.91 -8.94
C GLN A 191 1.46 11.38 -8.56
N GLU A 192 2.14 11.63 -7.45
CA GLU A 192 2.66 12.96 -7.12
C GLU A 192 3.70 13.42 -8.13
N LYS A 193 4.61 12.53 -8.54
CA LYS A 193 5.59 12.79 -9.61
C LYS A 193 4.91 13.08 -10.96
N ALA A 194 3.80 12.39 -11.26
CA ALA A 194 3.01 12.61 -12.48
C ALA A 194 2.17 13.91 -12.43
N GLY A 195 2.13 14.61 -11.29
CA GLY A 195 1.30 15.81 -11.11
C GLY A 195 -0.18 15.52 -10.91
N ASN A 196 -0.56 14.25 -10.67
CA ASN A 196 -1.93 13.87 -10.38
C ASN A 196 -2.30 14.12 -8.91
N ILE A 197 -1.31 14.15 -8.01
CA ILE A 197 -1.51 14.42 -6.57
C ILE A 197 -1.01 15.82 -6.22
N ASN A 198 -1.82 16.57 -5.48
CA ASN A 198 -1.39 17.75 -4.74
C ASN A 198 -1.46 17.48 -3.24
N TYR A 199 -0.33 17.33 -2.57
CA TYR A 199 -0.25 17.08 -1.13
C TYR A 199 -0.57 18.35 -0.33
N HIS A 200 -1.42 18.27 0.69
CA HIS A 200 -1.84 19.44 1.50
C HIS A 200 -1.28 19.45 2.92
N GLY A 201 -0.68 18.36 3.38
CA GLY A 201 -0.16 18.28 4.74
C GLY A 201 -0.49 16.96 5.45
N PHE A 202 0.03 16.81 6.66
CA PHE A 202 -0.13 15.60 7.46
C PHE A 202 -1.00 15.82 8.70
N PHE A 203 -1.60 14.73 9.18
CA PHE A 203 -2.29 14.65 10.46
C PHE A 203 -1.36 14.02 11.50
N ARG A 204 -1.11 14.75 12.59
CA ARG A 204 -0.50 14.23 13.80
C ARG A 204 -1.56 13.47 14.62
N ARG A 205 -1.79 12.20 14.28
CA ARG A 205 -2.13 11.21 15.32
C ARG A 205 -0.83 10.71 15.93
N GLU A 206 -0.88 10.01 17.05
CA GLU A 206 0.28 9.46 17.75
C GLU A 206 0.98 8.35 16.94
N THR A 207 1.40 8.65 15.71
CA THR A 207 2.35 7.85 14.95
C THR A 207 3.64 7.90 15.74
N VAL A 208 3.90 6.79 16.44
CA VAL A 208 5.03 6.45 17.30
C VAL A 208 6.07 7.57 17.39
N ARG A 209 6.01 8.36 18.48
CA ARG A 209 6.95 9.46 18.75
C ARG A 209 8.41 8.99 18.88
N ASP A 210 8.62 7.68 19.01
CA ASP A 210 9.88 7.06 19.39
C ASP A 210 10.54 6.29 18.24
N ASP A 211 10.01 6.36 17.01
CA ASP A 211 10.66 5.80 15.83
C ASP A 211 11.46 6.88 15.09
N GLU A 212 12.75 6.64 14.86
CA GLU A 212 13.58 7.47 13.96
C GLU A 212 13.06 7.46 12.50
N VAL A 213 12.17 6.51 12.16
CA VAL A 213 11.60 6.31 10.83
C VAL A 213 10.08 6.35 10.91
N VAL A 214 9.44 7.29 10.22
CA VAL A 214 7.98 7.39 10.17
C VAL A 214 7.40 6.22 9.36
N ARG A 215 6.74 5.26 10.02
CA ARG A 215 6.22 4.03 9.40
C ARG A 215 4.79 4.15 8.86
N LEU A 216 4.05 5.13 9.37
CA LEU A 216 2.67 5.39 9.01
C LEU A 216 2.48 6.91 8.99
N ILE A 217 1.98 7.43 7.87
CA ILE A 217 1.65 8.85 7.75
C ILE A 217 0.17 8.96 7.41
N ALA A 218 -0.56 9.71 8.22
CA ALA A 218 -1.89 10.17 7.86
C ALA A 218 -1.75 11.51 7.14
N MET A 219 -2.28 11.62 5.93
CA MET A 219 -2.13 12.77 5.05
C MET A 219 -3.44 13.18 4.37
N GLN A 220 -3.47 14.41 3.86
CA GLN A 220 -4.50 14.95 3.00
C GLN A 220 -3.87 15.36 1.65
N PHE A 221 -4.61 15.15 0.57
CA PHE A 221 -4.19 15.52 -0.77
C PHE A 221 -5.40 15.68 -1.71
N ASP A 222 -5.22 16.39 -2.83
CA ASP A 222 -6.14 16.37 -3.96
C ASP A 222 -5.66 15.42 -5.04
N TRP A 223 -6.60 14.83 -5.76
CA TRP A 223 -6.33 14.05 -6.97
C TRP A 223 -6.91 14.74 -8.19
N ARG A 224 -6.07 15.11 -9.17
CA ARG A 224 -6.46 15.78 -10.42
C ARG A 224 -7.40 16.98 -10.19
N GLY A 225 -7.17 17.73 -9.11
CA GLY A 225 -7.97 18.89 -8.72
C GLY A 225 -9.30 18.56 -8.02
N VAL A 226 -9.54 17.29 -7.69
CA VAL A 226 -10.70 16.85 -6.90
C VAL A 226 -10.23 16.52 -5.49
N ALA A 227 -10.90 17.10 -4.50
CA ALA A 227 -10.63 16.82 -3.09
C ALA A 227 -10.77 15.31 -2.82
N SER A 228 -9.70 14.69 -2.34
CA SER A 228 -9.75 13.28 -1.94
C SER A 228 -10.38 13.13 -0.55
N LYS A 229 -10.42 11.90 -0.03
CA LYS A 229 -10.94 11.64 1.31
C LYS A 229 -10.24 12.54 2.37
N PRO A 230 -10.95 12.92 3.44
CA PRO A 230 -10.43 13.83 4.46
C PRO A 230 -9.13 13.37 5.13
N MET A 231 -8.85 12.07 5.11
CA MET A 231 -7.63 11.47 5.64
C MET A 231 -7.31 10.19 4.87
N CYS A 232 -6.05 10.04 4.45
CA CYS A 232 -5.51 8.81 3.94
C CYS A 232 -4.29 8.38 4.77
N SER A 233 -4.28 7.13 5.24
CA SER A 233 -3.13 6.56 5.96
C SER A 233 -2.29 5.74 5.00
N CYS A 234 -1.04 6.13 4.78
CA CYS A 234 -0.12 5.40 3.94
C CYS A 234 0.83 4.59 4.82
N PHE A 235 0.92 3.28 4.59
CA PHE A 235 2.03 2.50 5.12
C PHE A 235 3.28 2.89 4.36
N CYS A 236 4.33 3.24 5.08
CA CYS A 236 5.53 3.75 4.48
C CYS A 236 6.66 2.72 4.62
N TRP A 237 7.41 2.54 3.53
CA TRP A 237 8.74 1.89 3.53
C TRP A 237 8.80 0.37 3.69
N PHE A 238 7.66 -0.32 3.68
CA PHE A 238 7.62 -1.77 3.53
C PHE A 238 8.01 -2.20 2.11
N GLU A 239 8.55 -3.41 1.98
CA GLU A 239 8.55 -4.08 0.68
C GLU A 239 7.12 -4.32 0.19
N PRO A 240 6.85 -4.27 -1.13
CA PRO A 240 5.52 -4.53 -1.63
C PRO A 240 5.09 -5.99 -1.36
N GLY A 241 3.87 -6.19 -0.86
CA GLY A 241 3.30 -7.52 -0.59
C GLY A 241 3.31 -7.97 0.88
N VAL A 242 3.68 -7.08 1.82
CA VAL A 242 3.64 -7.29 3.28
C VAL A 242 2.47 -6.54 3.91
#